data_AF-A0A661DTI5-F1
#
_entry.id   AF-A0A661DTI5-F1
#
_cell.length_a   1.000
_cell.length_b   1.000
_cell.length_c   1.000
_cell.angle_alpha   90.00
_cell.angle_beta   90.00
_cell.angle_gamma   90.00
#
_symmetry.space_group_name_H-M   'P 1'
#
loop_
_entity.id
_entity.type
_entity.pdbx_description
1 polymer ?
#
loop_
_entity_poly.entity_id
_entity_poly.type
_entity_poly.pdbx_seq_one_letter_code
_entity_poly.pdbx_strand_id
1 'polypeptide(L)'
;MNRLFAAICLTLLPISFLNAAASINSELENCAAIKRDLLRLNCYDQLSSQAGSFNEQPLPPMNHVAVGNTAANTSAVAATTANQSTATGNTANTNVGESNSSRSPTNSFGLKTQPSDLDEIKSHIVGQFSGWKKGDKIKLANGQVWKITDSSNTLHHRATNPKITISKGAFDSYRISVDGLNKDALVKRVK
;
A
#
# COMPACT_ATOMS: atom_id res chain seq x y z
N MET A 1 55.67 -44.82 35.94
CA MET A 1 54.46 -44.03 35.61
C MET A 1 54.32 -42.97 36.68
N ASN A 2 54.77 -41.74 36.42
CA ASN A 2 54.45 -40.57 37.26
C ASN A 2 54.59 -39.33 36.38
N ARG A 3 53.52 -38.55 36.31
CA ARG A 3 53.32 -37.48 35.32
C ARG A 3 53.90 -36.15 35.82
N LEU A 4 54.70 -35.54 34.93
CA LEU A 4 54.62 -34.13 34.52
C LEU A 4 53.89 -33.18 35.49
N PHE A 5 54.64 -32.31 36.15
CA PHE A 5 54.17 -30.98 36.54
C PHE A 5 55.02 -29.93 35.83
N ALA A 6 54.55 -29.55 34.65
CA ALA A 6 55.02 -28.39 33.91
C ALA A 6 54.56 -27.12 34.64
N ALA A 7 55.48 -26.44 35.30
CA ALA A 7 55.28 -25.08 35.80
C ALA A 7 55.37 -24.11 34.61
N ILE A 8 54.30 -24.02 33.82
CA ILE A 8 54.11 -22.94 32.84
C ILE A 8 53.20 -21.92 33.50
N CYS A 9 53.84 -20.91 34.09
CA CYS A 9 53.22 -19.68 34.55
C CYS A 9 52.75 -18.90 33.30
N LEU A 10 51.54 -19.20 32.83
CA LEU A 10 50.90 -18.49 31.72
C LEU A 10 50.18 -17.26 32.30
N THR A 11 50.78 -16.11 32.05
CA THR A 11 50.27 -14.78 32.41
C THR A 11 48.89 -14.53 31.82
N LEU A 12 47.83 -14.54 32.64
CA LEU A 12 46.54 -13.95 32.28
C LEU A 12 46.70 -12.42 32.24
N LEU A 13 46.92 -11.86 31.05
CA LEU A 13 46.58 -10.47 30.78
C LEU A 13 45.05 -10.37 30.63
N PRO A 14 44.36 -9.48 31.36
CA PRO A 14 42.96 -9.22 31.11
C PRO A 14 42.83 -8.48 29.78
N ILE A 15 42.31 -9.17 28.77
CA ILE A 15 41.86 -8.54 27.51
C ILE A 15 40.70 -7.63 27.87
N SER A 16 41.00 -6.34 28.02
CA SER A 16 39.98 -5.31 28.13
C SER A 16 39.33 -5.17 26.76
N PHE A 17 38.11 -5.69 26.59
CA PHE A 17 37.31 -5.39 25.42
C PHE A 17 36.93 -3.91 25.48
N LEU A 18 37.58 -3.10 24.63
CA LEU A 18 37.11 -1.74 24.33
C LEU A 18 35.79 -1.89 23.56
N ASN A 19 34.66 -1.66 24.22
CA ASN A 19 33.41 -1.44 23.52
C ASN A 19 33.52 -0.08 22.81
N ALA A 20 33.84 -0.10 21.51
CA ALA A 20 33.67 1.07 20.67
C ALA A 20 32.15 1.33 20.56
N ALA A 21 31.71 2.51 20.99
CA ALA A 21 30.36 2.97 20.69
C ALA A 21 30.25 3.12 19.17
N ALA A 22 29.66 2.12 18.50
CA ALA A 22 29.35 2.22 17.09
C ALA A 22 28.38 3.40 16.92
N SER A 23 28.82 4.43 16.20
CA SER A 23 27.95 5.57 15.90
C SER A 23 26.90 5.15 14.86
N ILE A 24 25.66 5.61 15.02
CA ILE A 24 24.53 5.34 14.11
C ILE A 24 24.88 5.65 12.65
N ASN A 25 25.77 6.64 12.41
CA ASN A 25 26.25 7.00 11.08
C ASN A 25 26.99 5.85 10.37
N SER A 26 27.78 5.06 11.09
CA SER A 26 28.52 3.93 10.51
C SER A 26 27.60 2.78 10.12
N GLU A 27 26.55 2.52 10.90
CA GLU A 27 25.56 1.48 10.58
C GLU A 27 24.67 1.89 9.40
N LEU A 28 24.39 3.20 9.29
CA LEU A 28 23.66 3.77 8.15
C LEU A 28 24.43 3.62 6.83
N GLU A 29 25.74 3.83 6.83
CA GLU A 29 26.61 3.63 5.66
C GLU A 29 26.60 2.16 5.19
N ASN A 30 26.60 1.21 6.13
CA ASN A 30 26.52 -0.22 5.81
C ASN A 30 25.19 -0.58 5.14
N CYS A 31 24.06 -0.08 5.66
CA CYS A 31 22.76 -0.31 5.01
C CYS A 31 22.67 0.34 3.63
N ALA A 32 23.28 1.52 3.45
CA ALA A 32 23.28 2.23 2.16
C ALA A 32 24.09 1.51 1.07
N ALA A 33 25.11 0.75 1.42
CA ALA A 33 25.96 0.02 0.48
C ALA A 33 25.29 -1.24 -0.14
N ILE A 34 24.14 -1.68 0.39
CA ILE A 34 23.46 -2.90 -0.06
C ILE A 34 22.75 -2.66 -1.42
N LYS A 35 23.13 -3.42 -2.45
CA LYS A 35 22.58 -3.30 -3.82
C LYS A 35 21.22 -3.95 -4.07
N ARG A 36 20.81 -4.92 -3.24
CA ARG A 36 19.51 -5.60 -3.41
C ARG A 36 18.45 -4.86 -2.62
N ASP A 37 17.40 -4.41 -3.31
CA ASP A 37 16.36 -3.55 -2.77
C ASP A 37 15.72 -4.11 -1.48
N LEU A 38 15.28 -5.38 -1.52
CA LEU A 38 14.64 -6.02 -0.37
C LEU A 38 15.57 -6.15 0.84
N LEU A 39 16.87 -6.41 0.61
CA LEU A 39 17.85 -6.52 1.69
C LEU A 39 18.20 -5.16 2.29
N ARG A 40 18.31 -4.13 1.45
CA ARG A 40 18.53 -2.75 1.89
C ARG A 40 17.37 -2.26 2.75
N LEU A 41 16.13 -2.57 2.37
CA LEU A 41 14.94 -2.21 3.14
C LEU A 41 14.95 -2.87 4.52
N ASN A 42 15.15 -4.18 4.60
CA ASN A 42 15.19 -4.90 5.88
C ASN A 42 16.29 -4.35 6.82
N CYS A 43 17.46 -3.97 6.26
CA CYS A 43 18.54 -3.35 7.03
C CYS A 43 18.11 -2.04 7.73
N TYR A 44 17.43 -1.15 7.02
CA TYR A 44 16.92 0.09 7.63
C TYR A 44 15.81 -0.16 8.66
N ASP A 45 14.93 -1.14 8.40
CA ASP A 45 13.87 -1.50 9.34
C ASP A 45 14.47 -2.00 10.66
N GLN A 46 15.54 -2.81 10.62
CA GLN A 46 16.26 -3.27 11.80
C GLN A 46 16.97 -2.11 12.54
N LEU A 47 17.65 -1.22 11.82
CA LEU A 47 18.33 -0.06 12.41
C LEU A 47 17.35 0.86 13.14
N SER A 48 16.18 1.12 12.54
CA SER A 48 15.13 1.96 13.15
C SER A 48 14.47 1.31 14.37
N SER A 49 14.33 -0.02 14.38
CA SER A 49 13.80 -0.75 15.53
C SER A 49 14.73 -0.71 16.75
N GLN A 50 16.04 -0.68 16.52
CA GLN A 50 17.05 -0.54 17.57
C GLN A 50 17.10 0.91 18.09
N ALA A 51 16.84 1.88 17.21
CA ALA A 51 16.76 3.29 17.59
C ALA A 51 15.68 3.57 18.66
N GLY A 52 14.58 2.80 18.63
CA GLY A 52 13.51 2.87 19.64
C GLY A 52 13.87 2.27 21.01
N SER A 53 15.05 1.67 21.16
CA SER A 53 15.55 1.12 22.44
C SER A 53 16.61 2.00 23.11
N PHE A 54 17.02 3.12 22.50
CA PHE A 54 17.87 4.09 23.17
C PHE A 54 17.04 4.97 24.10
N ASN A 55 17.08 4.62 25.38
CA ASN A 55 16.72 5.41 26.56
C ASN A 55 16.31 6.87 26.26
N GLU A 56 15.00 7.11 26.20
CA GLU A 56 14.38 8.40 25.94
C GLU A 56 14.80 9.43 26.99
N GLN A 57 15.58 10.44 26.56
CA GLN A 57 15.68 11.69 27.29
C GLN A 57 14.35 12.45 27.06
N PRO A 58 13.61 12.87 28.10
CA PRO A 58 12.26 13.39 27.94
C PRO A 58 12.25 14.67 27.09
N LEU A 59 11.70 14.57 25.88
CA LEU A 59 11.28 15.71 25.05
C LEU A 59 9.75 15.82 25.15
N PRO A 60 9.20 17.05 25.00
CA PRO A 60 7.78 17.33 25.26
C PRO A 60 6.86 16.45 24.40
N PRO A 61 5.68 16.07 24.91
CA PRO A 61 4.77 15.18 24.21
C PRO A 61 4.28 15.82 22.92
N MET A 62 4.76 15.32 21.77
CA MET A 62 4.05 15.51 20.51
C MET A 62 2.90 14.51 20.47
N ASN A 63 1.67 15.01 20.36
CA ASN A 63 0.45 14.22 20.18
C ASN A 63 0.59 13.27 18.98
N HIS A 64 0.95 12.02 19.25
CA HIS A 64 0.78 10.92 18.31
C HIS A 64 -0.65 10.40 18.45
N VAL A 65 -1.41 10.47 17.36
CA VAL A 65 -2.73 9.86 17.27
C VAL A 65 -2.56 8.36 17.41
N ALA A 66 -3.02 7.81 18.54
CA ALA A 66 -3.09 6.37 18.75
C ALA A 66 -4.06 5.76 17.73
N VAL A 67 -3.53 5.09 16.71
CA VAL A 67 -4.31 4.13 15.92
C VAL A 67 -4.39 2.87 16.76
N GLY A 68 -5.50 2.71 17.49
CA GLY A 68 -5.80 1.51 18.23
C GLY A 68 -6.09 0.35 17.29
N ASN A 69 -5.16 -0.59 17.17
CA ASN A 69 -5.44 -1.93 16.66
C ASN A 69 -5.89 -2.79 17.85
N THR A 70 -7.21 -2.92 18.04
CA THR A 70 -7.75 -4.01 18.86
C THR A 70 -7.61 -5.32 18.10
N ALA A 71 -6.52 -6.02 18.37
CA ALA A 71 -6.43 -7.45 18.16
C ALA A 71 -6.98 -8.16 19.41
N ALA A 72 -8.11 -8.84 19.27
CA ALA A 72 -8.49 -9.99 20.09
C ALA A 72 -9.71 -10.69 19.47
N ASN A 73 -9.47 -11.75 18.70
CA ASN A 73 -10.03 -13.05 19.09
C ASN A 73 -9.27 -14.20 18.44
N THR A 74 -8.54 -14.89 19.32
CA THR A 74 -7.96 -16.20 19.16
C THR A 74 -9.07 -17.24 19.21
N SER A 75 -9.06 -18.22 18.31
CA SER A 75 -9.24 -19.64 18.67
C SER A 75 -8.89 -20.54 17.48
N ALA A 76 -8.11 -21.56 17.83
CA ALA A 76 -7.39 -22.48 16.97
C ALA A 76 -8.22 -23.72 16.55
N VAL A 77 -7.50 -24.71 16.01
CA VAL A 77 -7.84 -26.13 15.73
C VAL A 77 -8.14 -26.35 14.23
N ALA A 78 -7.46 -27.21 13.47
CA ALA A 78 -6.57 -28.33 13.76
C ALA A 78 -5.51 -28.53 12.67
N ALA A 79 -4.39 -29.11 13.08
CA ALA A 79 -3.39 -29.74 12.24
C ALA A 79 -3.92 -31.05 11.60
N THR A 80 -3.43 -31.38 10.41
CA THR A 80 -3.33 -32.76 9.96
C THR A 80 -1.98 -32.95 9.30
N THR A 81 -1.20 -33.86 9.90
CA THR A 81 0.10 -34.35 9.44
C THR A 81 -0.11 -35.55 8.53
N ALA A 82 0.53 -35.54 7.35
CA ALA A 82 1.05 -36.69 6.59
C ALA A 82 1.48 -36.16 5.21
N ASN A 83 2.56 -36.55 4.55
CA ASN A 83 3.78 -37.30 4.85
C ASN A 83 4.73 -37.00 3.66
N GLN A 84 6.04 -37.01 3.86
CA GLN A 84 7.02 -36.95 2.75
C GLN A 84 7.05 -38.27 1.98
N SER A 85 7.24 -38.22 0.65
CA SER A 85 8.42 -38.78 -0.05
C SER A 85 8.18 -39.00 -1.56
N THR A 86 9.14 -38.51 -2.37
CA THR A 86 9.78 -39.02 -3.64
C THR A 86 9.01 -39.97 -4.61
N ALA A 87 9.17 -40.02 -5.94
CA ALA A 87 10.16 -39.55 -6.92
C ALA A 87 9.55 -39.53 -8.35
N THR A 88 10.16 -38.71 -9.23
CA THR A 88 10.48 -38.89 -10.66
C THR A 88 9.56 -39.67 -11.63
N GLY A 89 9.15 -39.02 -12.72
CA GLY A 89 8.72 -39.69 -13.95
C GLY A 89 8.06 -38.77 -14.99
N ASN A 90 8.72 -38.56 -16.12
CA ASN A 90 8.37 -37.64 -17.21
C ASN A 90 7.08 -38.03 -17.96
N THR A 91 6.36 -37.04 -18.53
CA THR A 91 6.13 -36.86 -19.99
C THR A 91 4.81 -36.16 -20.33
N ALA A 92 4.96 -35.05 -21.07
CA ALA A 92 4.11 -34.46 -22.10
C ALA A 92 2.75 -33.78 -21.78
N ASN A 93 2.79 -32.47 -22.07
CA ASN A 93 1.86 -31.75 -22.95
C ASN A 93 0.45 -31.45 -22.43
N THR A 94 0.25 -30.21 -21.97
CA THR A 94 -0.92 -29.44 -22.42
C THR A 94 -0.57 -27.95 -22.41
N ASN A 95 -0.76 -27.30 -23.56
CA ASN A 95 -0.74 -25.85 -23.73
C ASN A 95 -1.56 -25.16 -22.63
N VAL A 96 -0.94 -24.24 -21.89
CA VAL A 96 -1.67 -23.28 -21.05
C VAL A 96 -1.22 -21.88 -21.47
N GLY A 97 -2.21 -21.14 -21.95
CA GLY A 97 -2.07 -19.82 -22.53
C GLY A 97 -1.38 -18.83 -21.60
N GLU A 98 -0.56 -18.04 -22.27
CA GLU A 98 -0.02 -16.78 -21.81
C GLU A 98 -1.11 -15.86 -21.23
N SER A 99 -0.76 -15.22 -20.12
CA SER A 99 -1.26 -13.90 -19.72
C SER A 99 -2.72 -13.77 -19.27
N ASN A 100 -2.96 -13.97 -17.98
CA ASN A 100 -3.77 -13.01 -17.24
C ASN A 100 -3.09 -12.65 -15.92
N SER A 101 -2.10 -11.77 -16.05
CA SER A 101 -1.35 -11.19 -14.94
C SER A 101 -2.27 -10.19 -14.22
N SER A 102 -2.94 -10.67 -13.16
CA SER A 102 -3.51 -9.81 -12.12
C SER A 102 -2.33 -9.11 -11.41
N ARG A 103 -1.86 -8.00 -11.99
CA ARG A 103 -0.88 -7.13 -11.35
C ARG A 103 -1.63 -6.26 -10.34
N SER A 104 -1.44 -6.59 -9.07
CA SER A 104 -1.67 -5.69 -7.93
C SER A 104 -1.07 -4.30 -8.21
N PRO A 105 -1.72 -3.20 -7.79
CA PRO A 105 -1.28 -1.82 -8.10
C PRO A 105 0.04 -1.39 -7.42
N THR A 106 0.71 -2.30 -6.71
CA THR A 106 1.84 -2.02 -5.82
C THR A 106 3.13 -1.57 -6.53
N ASN A 107 3.20 -1.64 -7.86
CA ASN A 107 4.44 -1.35 -8.61
C ASN A 107 4.40 -0.03 -9.39
N SER A 108 3.51 0.92 -9.03
CA SER A 108 3.39 2.23 -9.70
C SER A 108 4.09 3.38 -8.97
N PHE A 109 4.99 3.10 -8.04
CA PHE A 109 5.76 4.15 -7.38
C PHE A 109 6.78 4.75 -8.35
N GLY A 110 6.65 6.05 -8.66
CA GLY A 110 7.57 6.78 -9.54
C GLY A 110 7.23 6.78 -11.04
N LEU A 111 6.20 6.05 -11.48
CA LEU A 111 5.69 6.18 -12.84
C LEU A 111 4.77 7.40 -12.92
N LYS A 112 5.02 8.31 -13.86
CA LYS A 112 4.04 9.34 -14.22
C LYS A 112 2.82 8.61 -14.81
N THR A 113 1.76 8.48 -14.03
CA THR A 113 0.50 7.88 -14.49
C THR A 113 0.03 8.68 -15.71
N GLN A 114 -0.21 7.99 -16.83
CA GLN A 114 -0.79 8.62 -17.99
C GLN A 114 -2.16 9.17 -17.57
N PRO A 115 -2.53 10.42 -17.93
CA PRO A 115 -3.69 11.11 -17.36
C PRO A 115 -5.01 10.34 -17.45
N SER A 116 -5.12 9.40 -18.38
CA SER A 116 -6.34 8.64 -18.66
C SER A 116 -6.92 7.88 -17.46
N ASP A 117 -6.09 7.36 -16.55
CA ASP A 117 -6.57 6.49 -15.47
C ASP A 117 -6.91 7.27 -14.18
N LEU A 118 -6.43 8.52 -14.04
CA LEU A 118 -6.72 9.40 -12.89
C LEU A 118 -7.79 10.44 -13.18
N ASP A 119 -8.16 10.60 -14.44
CA ASP A 119 -9.12 11.59 -14.92
C ASP A 119 -10.59 11.10 -14.87
N GLU A 120 -10.82 9.87 -14.37
CA GLU A 120 -12.12 9.25 -14.23
C GLU A 120 -12.54 9.08 -12.75
N ILE A 121 -13.66 9.66 -12.36
CA ILE A 121 -14.26 9.54 -11.03
C ILE A 121 -15.49 8.63 -11.12
N LYS A 122 -15.39 7.43 -10.55
CA LYS A 122 -16.51 6.48 -10.42
C LYS A 122 -17.18 6.65 -9.06
N SER A 123 -18.47 6.93 -9.05
CA SER A 123 -19.24 7.12 -7.81
C SER A 123 -20.72 6.77 -8.01
N HIS A 124 -21.56 7.14 -7.04
CA HIS A 124 -23.01 7.12 -7.18
C HIS A 124 -23.60 8.47 -6.77
N ILE A 125 -24.74 8.81 -7.37
CA ILE A 125 -25.56 9.96 -6.93
C ILE A 125 -26.19 9.60 -5.59
N VAL A 126 -26.32 10.56 -4.68
CA VAL A 126 -26.98 10.34 -3.39
C VAL A 126 -28.48 10.62 -3.52
N GLY A 127 -29.31 9.62 -3.23
CA GLY A 127 -30.76 9.71 -3.14
C GLY A 127 -31.51 9.37 -4.43
N GLN A 128 -32.71 9.94 -4.56
CA GLN A 128 -33.54 9.79 -5.74
C GLN A 128 -33.01 10.67 -6.88
N PHE A 129 -32.71 10.04 -8.01
CA PHE A 129 -32.31 10.70 -9.23
C PHE A 129 -33.47 10.63 -10.22
N SER A 130 -33.91 11.77 -10.74
CA SER A 130 -34.96 11.86 -11.76
C SER A 130 -34.44 12.33 -13.12
N GLY A 131 -33.13 12.45 -13.27
CA GLY A 131 -32.49 13.10 -14.41
C GLY A 131 -31.81 14.41 -14.04
N TRP A 132 -31.44 15.17 -15.07
CA TRP A 132 -30.79 16.48 -14.90
C TRP A 132 -31.23 17.48 -15.98
N LYS A 133 -31.16 18.75 -15.59
CA LYS A 133 -31.23 19.94 -16.45
C LYS A 133 -30.07 20.88 -16.16
N LYS A 134 -29.84 21.83 -17.07
CA LYS A 134 -28.85 22.89 -16.89
C LYS A 134 -29.05 23.60 -15.55
N GLY A 135 -27.97 23.69 -14.77
CA GLY A 135 -27.95 24.34 -13.47
C GLY A 135 -28.19 23.41 -12.28
N ASP A 136 -28.63 22.17 -12.50
CA ASP A 136 -28.81 21.19 -11.42
C ASP A 136 -27.49 20.87 -10.72
N LYS A 137 -27.60 20.56 -9.42
CA LYS A 137 -26.48 20.16 -8.58
C LYS A 137 -26.61 18.69 -8.24
N ILE A 138 -25.61 17.90 -8.61
CA ILE A 138 -25.52 16.48 -8.35
C ILE A 138 -24.55 16.27 -7.19
N LYS A 139 -25.06 15.69 -6.10
CA LYS A 139 -24.25 15.29 -4.95
C LYS A 139 -23.82 13.83 -5.12
N LEU A 140 -22.52 13.59 -5.04
CA LEU A 140 -21.93 12.27 -5.12
C LEU A 140 -21.71 11.69 -3.72
N ALA A 141 -21.58 10.37 -3.66
CA ALA A 141 -21.35 9.61 -2.44
C ALA A 141 -20.05 9.97 -1.72
N ASN A 142 -19.03 10.35 -2.49
CA ASN A 142 -17.74 10.83 -1.96
C ASN A 142 -17.83 12.26 -1.39
N GLY A 143 -19.02 12.84 -1.30
CA GLY A 143 -19.28 14.17 -0.74
C GLY A 143 -19.08 15.33 -1.73
N GLN A 144 -18.58 15.07 -2.94
CA GLN A 144 -18.42 16.10 -3.96
C GLN A 144 -19.77 16.58 -4.49
N VAL A 145 -19.82 17.84 -4.93
CA VAL A 145 -21.00 18.41 -5.59
C VAL A 145 -20.59 18.98 -6.94
N TRP A 146 -21.29 18.55 -7.98
CA TRP A 146 -21.07 18.94 -9.36
C TRP A 146 -22.29 19.65 -9.91
N LYS A 147 -22.09 20.78 -10.60
CA LYS A 147 -23.17 21.54 -11.24
C LYS A 147 -23.16 21.28 -12.74
N ILE A 148 -24.32 20.99 -13.30
CA ILE A 148 -24.51 20.83 -14.75
C ILE A 148 -24.37 22.21 -15.42
N THR A 149 -23.33 22.40 -16.23
CA THR A 149 -23.04 23.68 -16.92
C THR A 149 -23.65 23.73 -18.31
N ASP A 150 -23.62 22.61 -19.01
CA ASP A 150 -24.25 22.47 -20.31
C ASP A 150 -24.92 21.09 -20.40
N SER A 151 -26.23 21.11 -20.58
CA SER A 151 -27.05 19.93 -20.80
C SER A 151 -27.61 20.02 -22.20
N SER A 152 -26.76 19.84 -23.21
CA SER A 152 -27.21 19.66 -24.61
C SER A 152 -28.31 18.57 -24.70
N ASN A 153 -28.32 17.63 -23.75
CA ASN A 153 -29.38 16.65 -23.56
C ASN A 153 -29.93 16.68 -22.12
N THR A 154 -31.15 17.18 -21.93
CA THR A 154 -31.90 16.93 -20.68
C THR A 154 -32.17 15.44 -20.55
N LEU A 155 -31.80 14.85 -19.41
CA LEU A 155 -32.07 13.46 -19.12
C LEU A 155 -33.30 13.38 -18.22
N HIS A 156 -34.21 12.46 -18.52
CA HIS A 156 -35.32 12.09 -17.64
C HIS A 156 -35.20 10.60 -17.36
N HIS A 157 -34.75 10.25 -16.16
CA HIS A 157 -34.56 8.85 -15.75
C HIS A 157 -34.72 8.74 -14.25
N ARG A 158 -35.60 7.84 -13.80
CA ARG A 158 -35.81 7.61 -12.37
C ARG A 158 -34.96 6.43 -11.91
N ALA A 159 -34.02 6.71 -11.03
CA ALA A 159 -33.21 5.70 -10.36
C ALA A 159 -32.92 6.13 -8.92
N THR A 160 -32.67 5.16 -8.05
CA THR A 160 -32.21 5.40 -6.68
C THR A 160 -30.73 5.09 -6.61
N ASN A 161 -29.93 6.04 -6.13
CA ASN A 161 -28.48 5.96 -6.05
C ASN A 161 -27.79 5.43 -7.34
N PRO A 162 -28.09 5.97 -8.54
CA PRO A 162 -27.50 5.45 -9.76
C PRO A 162 -25.98 5.61 -9.75
N LYS A 163 -25.30 4.61 -10.30
CA LYS A 163 -23.86 4.65 -10.54
C LYS A 163 -23.56 5.64 -11.66
N ILE A 164 -22.53 6.44 -11.45
CA ILE A 164 -22.09 7.47 -12.39
C ILE A 164 -20.59 7.42 -12.58
N THR A 165 -20.18 7.89 -13.74
CA THR A 165 -18.80 8.14 -14.11
C THR A 165 -18.67 9.62 -14.47
N ILE A 166 -17.71 10.31 -13.88
CA ILE A 166 -17.26 11.62 -14.36
C ILE A 166 -15.92 11.45 -15.04
N SER A 167 -15.82 11.81 -16.31
CA SER A 167 -14.58 11.76 -17.07
C SER A 167 -14.10 13.17 -17.42
N LYS A 168 -12.78 13.39 -17.36
CA LYS A 168 -12.16 14.60 -17.91
C LYS A 168 -12.19 14.54 -19.44
N GLY A 169 -12.69 15.61 -20.05
CA GLY A 169 -12.64 15.85 -21.48
C GLY A 169 -11.51 16.81 -21.86
N ALA A 170 -11.53 17.26 -23.11
CA ALA A 170 -10.60 18.28 -23.59
C ALA A 170 -10.80 19.62 -22.86
N PHE A 171 -9.75 20.44 -22.79
CA PHE A 171 -9.79 21.80 -22.22
C PHE A 171 -10.31 21.88 -20.78
N ASP A 172 -9.92 20.93 -19.92
CA ASP A 172 -10.33 20.88 -18.50
C ASP A 172 -11.86 20.79 -18.31
N SER A 173 -12.57 20.32 -19.33
CA SER A 173 -14.00 20.03 -19.22
C SER A 173 -14.21 18.71 -18.48
N TYR A 174 -15.33 18.58 -17.79
CA TYR A 174 -15.73 17.33 -17.15
C TYR A 174 -17.11 16.93 -17.65
N ARG A 175 -17.29 15.65 -17.94
CA ARG A 175 -18.57 15.07 -18.38
C ARG A 175 -19.06 14.08 -17.35
N ILE A 176 -20.34 14.13 -17.01
CA ILE A 176 -20.99 13.12 -16.19
C ILE A 176 -21.83 12.19 -17.07
N SER A 177 -21.69 10.90 -16.85
CA SER A 177 -22.48 9.84 -17.49
C SER A 177 -23.07 8.94 -16.41
N VAL A 178 -24.30 8.50 -16.63
CA VAL A 178 -24.98 7.53 -15.75
C VAL A 178 -24.83 6.15 -16.36
N ASP A 179 -24.51 5.16 -15.53
CA ASP A 179 -24.33 3.78 -15.98
C ASP A 179 -25.61 3.26 -16.63
N GLY A 180 -25.46 2.59 -17.78
CA GLY A 180 -26.58 2.13 -18.60
C GLY A 180 -27.30 3.20 -19.44
N LEU A 181 -26.85 4.46 -19.43
CA LEU A 181 -27.43 5.53 -20.25
C LEU A 181 -26.40 6.10 -21.23
N ASN A 182 -26.82 6.24 -22.50
CA ASN A 182 -26.00 6.84 -23.57
C ASN A 182 -26.06 8.39 -23.57
N LYS A 183 -26.31 9.01 -22.42
CA LYS A 183 -26.43 10.46 -22.29
C LYS A 183 -25.40 10.97 -21.30
N ASP A 184 -24.71 12.02 -21.69
CA ASP A 184 -23.75 12.74 -20.87
C ASP A 184 -24.12 14.24 -20.76
N ALA A 185 -23.52 14.91 -19.77
CA ALA A 185 -23.66 16.35 -19.60
C ALA A 185 -22.34 16.97 -19.10
N LEU A 186 -22.08 18.22 -19.49
CA LEU A 186 -20.92 18.94 -18.97
C LEU A 186 -21.19 19.42 -17.55
N VAL A 187 -20.19 19.22 -16.69
CA VAL A 187 -20.25 19.55 -15.28
C VAL A 187 -19.06 20.39 -14.84
N LYS A 188 -19.29 21.21 -13.81
CA LYS A 188 -18.25 21.92 -13.09
C LYS A 188 -18.37 21.62 -11.61
N ARG A 189 -17.24 21.31 -10.96
CA ARG A 189 -17.22 21.08 -9.52
C ARG A 189 -17.54 22.36 -8.76
N VAL A 190 -18.41 22.25 -7.77
CA VAL A 190 -18.83 23.37 -6.91
C VAL A 190 -18.55 23.11 -5.42
N LYS A 191 -18.25 21.87 -5.02
CA LYS A 191 -17.81 21.47 -3.68
C LYS A 191 -16.97 20.18 -3.74
#